data_AF-A0AAV0F2N1-F1
#
_entry.id   AF-A0AAV0F2N1-F1
#
_cell.length_a   1.000
_cell.length_b   1.000
_cell.length_c   1.000
_cell.angle_alpha   90.00
_cell.angle_beta   90.00
_cell.angle_gamma   90.00
#
_symmetry.space_group_name_H-M   'P 1'
#
loop_
_entity.id
_entity.type
_entity.pdbx_description
1 polymer ?
#
loop_
_entity_poly.entity_id
_entity_poly.type
_entity_poly.pdbx_seq_one_letter_code
_entity_poly.pdbx_strand_id
1 'polypeptide(L)'
;MVQELKFSRSIDVAVLNSMDGSMFYIFGRISSEKLSEETHYSSYLVCKRSPKHSYLNTSFSVRCRFVDNEGRVVGVSEGKEFRVPVCRDDGWLEVEIGTFFNAGGNHNNVESCVSSLSLRLGQSLIVRGIEFRPS
;
A
#
# COMPACT_ATOMS: atom_id res chain seq x y z
N MET A 1 -1.46 4.39 18.65
CA MET A 1 -0.30 3.51 18.40
C MET A 1 -0.03 3.53 16.91
N VAL A 2 1.16 3.99 16.49
CA VAL A 2 1.55 4.08 15.08
C VAL A 2 2.53 2.95 14.83
N GLN A 3 2.22 2.08 13.86
CA GLN A 3 3.14 1.02 13.43
C GLN A 3 3.60 1.35 12.01
N GLU A 4 4.92 1.53 11.86
CA GLU A 4 5.59 1.77 10.59
C GLU A 4 6.17 0.45 10.08
N LEU A 5 5.87 0.09 8.83
CA LEU A 5 6.38 -1.11 8.18
C LEU A 5 7.14 -0.74 6.92
N LYS A 6 8.40 -1.19 6.84
CA LYS A 6 9.26 -1.06 5.66
C LYS A 6 9.60 -2.45 5.16
N PHE A 7 9.17 -2.77 3.94
CA PHE A 7 9.45 -4.05 3.31
C PHE A 7 10.71 -3.90 2.44
N SER A 8 11.75 -4.69 2.75
CA SER A 8 13.08 -4.60 2.12
C SER A 8 13.33 -5.76 1.13
N ARG A 9 12.66 -6.91 1.30
CA ARG A 9 12.82 -8.12 0.49
C ARG A 9 11.50 -8.89 0.29
N SER A 10 11.45 -9.78 -0.69
CA SER A 10 10.21 -10.38 -1.26
C SER A 10 9.42 -11.35 -0.36
N ILE A 11 9.75 -11.48 0.94
CA ILE A 11 9.12 -12.47 1.83
C ILE A 11 8.77 -11.94 3.23
N ASP A 12 9.09 -10.69 3.54
CA ASP A 12 8.70 -10.11 4.82
C ASP A 12 7.18 -9.88 4.84
N VAL A 13 6.49 -10.48 5.81
CA VAL A 13 5.06 -10.23 6.06
C VAL A 13 4.89 -9.65 7.45
N ALA A 14 3.96 -8.71 7.60
CA ALA A 14 3.65 -8.09 8.88
C ALA A 14 2.20 -8.39 9.27
N VAL A 15 1.95 -8.61 10.56
CA VAL A 15 0.59 -8.79 11.09
C VAL A 15 0.15 -7.52 11.81
N LEU A 16 -0.90 -6.88 11.30
CA LEU A 16 -1.53 -5.71 11.90
C LEU A 16 -2.75 -6.15 12.70
N ASN A 17 -2.81 -5.81 13.99
CA ASN A 17 -3.94 -6.13 14.85
C ASN A 17 -4.69 -4.84 15.22
N SER A 18 -5.96 -4.75 14.85
CA SER A 18 -6.77 -3.56 15.11
C SER A 18 -7.28 -3.50 16.55
N MET A 19 -6.93 -2.42 17.22
CA MET A 19 -7.51 -1.99 18.50
C MET A 19 -8.33 -0.70 18.27
N ASP A 20 -9.16 -0.32 19.23
CA ASP A 20 -9.94 0.91 19.14
C ASP A 20 -9.04 2.13 18.86
N GLY A 21 -9.42 2.93 17.86
CA GLY A 21 -8.64 4.08 17.38
C GLY A 21 -7.30 3.77 16.67
N SER A 22 -7.06 2.53 16.22
CA SER A 22 -5.80 2.20 15.52
C SER A 22 -5.72 2.82 14.13
N MET A 23 -4.58 3.46 13.83
CA MET A 23 -4.21 3.89 12.48
C MET A 23 -2.86 3.29 12.13
N PHE A 24 -2.78 2.67 10.95
CA PHE A 24 -1.54 2.08 10.46
C PHE A 24 -0.97 2.90 9.31
N TYR A 25 0.37 2.96 9.26
CA TYR A 25 1.11 3.57 8.17
C TYR A 25 1.96 2.49 7.48
N ILE A 26 1.68 2.23 6.21
CA ILE A 26 2.40 1.22 5.43
C ILE A 26 3.15 1.95 4.32
N PHE A 27 4.46 1.74 4.23
CA PHE A 27 5.29 2.39 3.24
C PHE A 27 5.84 1.37 2.25
N GLY A 28 5.80 1.74 0.98
CA GLY A 28 6.40 1.02 -0.12
C GLY A 28 7.28 1.98 -0.89
N ARG A 29 8.53 1.60 -1.13
CA ARG A 29 9.49 2.44 -1.85
C ARG A 29 10.12 1.64 -2.97
N ILE A 30 10.18 2.24 -4.15
CA ILE A 30 10.83 1.68 -5.33
C ILE A 30 11.71 2.75 -5.97
N SER A 31 12.89 2.37 -6.45
CA SER A 31 13.74 3.29 -7.23
C SER A 31 13.12 3.47 -8.61
N SER A 32 13.05 4.71 -9.12
CA SER A 32 12.59 4.97 -10.51
C SER A 32 13.46 4.27 -11.54
N GLU A 33 14.73 3.98 -11.23
CA GLU A 33 15.64 3.22 -12.10
C GLU A 33 15.17 1.78 -12.34
N LYS A 34 14.38 1.23 -11.42
CA LYS A 34 13.77 -0.10 -11.56
C LYS A 34 12.45 -0.06 -12.31
N LEU A 35 12.00 1.13 -12.70
CA LEU A 35 10.77 1.37 -13.44
C LEU A 35 11.12 1.74 -14.88
N SER A 36 10.35 1.24 -15.82
CA SER A 36 10.41 1.66 -17.21
C SER A 36 10.04 3.13 -17.32
N GLU A 37 10.79 3.86 -18.13
CA GLU A 37 10.47 5.26 -18.47
C GLU A 37 9.20 5.33 -19.33
N GLU A 38 8.62 6.53 -19.41
CA GLU A 38 7.38 6.83 -20.12
C GLU A 38 6.22 5.86 -19.83
N THR A 39 6.16 5.36 -18.60
CA THR A 39 5.23 4.29 -18.20
C THR A 39 4.32 4.74 -17.06
N HIS A 40 3.02 4.49 -17.21
CA HIS A 40 2.07 4.61 -16.12
C HIS A 40 2.18 3.41 -15.17
N TYR A 41 2.19 3.70 -13.88
CA TYR A 41 2.25 2.70 -12.83
C TYR A 41 1.07 2.85 -11.87
N SER A 42 0.62 1.70 -11.39
CA SER A 42 -0.33 1.57 -10.28
C SER A 42 0.36 0.90 -9.09
N SER A 43 0.08 1.40 -7.88
CA SER A 43 0.52 0.78 -6.63
C SER A 43 -0.64 0.02 -5.98
N TYR A 44 -0.33 -1.14 -5.41
CA TYR A 44 -1.29 -2.06 -4.81
C TYR A 44 -0.85 -2.44 -3.41
N LEU A 45 -1.73 -2.27 -2.41
CA LEU A 45 -1.56 -2.91 -1.10
C LEU A 45 -1.90 -4.39 -1.25
N VAL A 46 -0.95 -5.26 -0.92
CA VAL A 46 -1.14 -6.72 -0.96
C VAL A 46 -1.24 -7.27 0.46
N CYS A 47 -2.37 -7.88 0.78
CA CYS A 47 -2.67 -8.34 2.12
C CYS A 47 -3.54 -9.61 2.16
N LYS A 48 -3.64 -10.26 3.31
CA LYS A 48 -4.46 -11.44 3.56
C LYS A 48 -5.26 -11.27 4.84
N ARG A 49 -6.41 -11.94 4.87
CA ARG A 49 -7.20 -12.11 6.09
C ARG A 49 -6.40 -12.94 7.07
N SER A 50 -6.35 -12.51 8.33
CA SER A 50 -5.95 -13.41 9.40
C SER A 50 -7.01 -14.51 9.54
N PRO A 51 -6.64 -15.80 9.62
CA PRO A 51 -7.58 -16.91 9.76
C PRO A 51 -8.54 -16.77 10.96
N LYS A 52 -8.16 -15.96 11.96
CA LYS A 52 -8.93 -15.74 13.19
C LYS A 52 -10.23 -14.94 12.98
N HIS A 53 -10.39 -14.23 11.86
CA HIS A 53 -11.57 -13.39 11.60
C HIS A 53 -12.08 -13.60 10.17
N SER A 54 -13.18 -14.33 10.02
CA SER A 54 -13.74 -14.76 8.72
C SER A 54 -14.52 -13.68 7.97
N TYR A 55 -15.05 -12.66 8.68
CA TYR A 55 -15.84 -11.59 8.08
C TYR A 55 -15.00 -10.35 7.81
N LEU A 56 -14.62 -10.18 6.54
CA LEU A 56 -14.01 -8.94 6.05
C LEU A 56 -15.06 -8.14 5.29
N ASN A 57 -16.11 -7.67 5.97
CA ASN A 57 -16.94 -6.57 5.45
C ASN A 57 -16.22 -5.24 5.75
N THR A 58 -14.96 -5.18 5.35
CA THR A 58 -14.01 -4.13 5.71
C THR A 58 -13.80 -3.26 4.50
N SER A 59 -14.44 -2.11 4.59
CA SER A 59 -14.14 -0.90 3.87
C SER A 59 -12.74 -0.39 4.26
N PHE A 60 -11.83 -0.30 3.29
CA PHE A 60 -10.51 0.31 3.50
C PHE A 60 -10.55 1.76 3.02
N SER A 61 -10.27 2.69 3.93
CA SER A 61 -9.83 4.03 3.55
C SER A 61 -8.34 3.95 3.32
N VAL A 62 -7.87 4.40 2.15
CA VAL A 62 -6.46 4.49 1.83
C VAL A 62 -6.19 5.82 1.15
N ARG A 63 -5.17 6.53 1.66
CA ARG A 63 -4.60 7.70 1.01
C ARG A 63 -3.13 7.44 0.68
N CYS A 64 -2.77 7.56 -0.60
CA CYS A 64 -1.40 7.46 -1.09
C CYS A 64 -0.81 8.82 -1.43
N ARG A 65 0.44 9.04 -1.00
CA ARG A 65 1.28 10.16 -1.42
C ARG A 65 2.52 9.58 -2.08
N PHE A 66 2.99 10.27 -3.12
CA PHE A 66 4.23 10.04 -3.81
C PHE A 66 5.23 11.10 -3.38
N VAL A 67 6.39 10.67 -2.89
CA VAL A 67 7.48 11.59 -2.51
C VAL A 67 8.74 11.33 -3.31
N ASP A 68 9.54 12.38 -3.52
CA ASP A 68 10.88 12.31 -4.10
C ASP A 68 11.97 11.95 -3.06
N ASN A 69 13.24 11.97 -3.47
CA ASN A 69 14.39 11.65 -2.61
C ASN A 69 14.54 12.58 -1.39
N GLU A 70 13.99 13.79 -1.46
CA GLU A 70 14.01 14.77 -0.37
C GLU A 70 12.75 14.68 0.51
N GLY A 71 11.86 13.73 0.21
CA GLY A 71 10.59 13.56 0.91
C GLY A 71 9.52 14.58 0.49
N ARG A 72 9.74 15.33 -0.59
CA ARG A 72 8.76 16.32 -1.08
C ARG A 72 7.65 15.58 -1.82
N VAL A 73 6.40 15.98 -1.56
CA VAL A 73 5.24 15.38 -2.22
C VAL A 73 5.21 15.81 -3.68
N VAL A 74 5.36 14.86 -4.60
CA VAL A 74 5.32 15.06 -6.05
C VAL A 74 4.01 14.57 -6.67
N GLY A 75 3.22 13.81 -5.92
CA GLY A 75 1.90 13.37 -6.34
C GLY A 75 1.08 12.89 -5.15
N VAL A 76 -0.24 12.98 -5.27
CA VAL A 76 -1.19 12.47 -4.27
C VAL A 76 -2.30 11.78 -5.03
N SER A 77 -2.62 10.54 -4.66
CA SER A 77 -3.89 9.96 -5.08
C SER A 77 -4.96 10.46 -4.13
N GLU A 78 -6.03 11.07 -4.62
CA GLU A 78 -7.20 11.31 -3.80
C GLU A 78 -7.72 9.96 -3.27
N GLY A 79 -7.63 9.78 -1.96
CA GLY A 79 -8.05 8.54 -1.34
C GLY A 79 -9.56 8.42 -1.40
N LYS A 80 -10.07 7.51 -2.23
CA LYS A 80 -11.43 7.02 -2.04
C LYS A 80 -11.45 6.28 -0.70
N GLU A 81 -12.28 6.74 0.23
CA GLU A 81 -12.42 6.16 1.58
C GLU A 81 -12.82 4.68 1.59
N PHE A 82 -13.26 4.16 0.43
CA PHE A 82 -13.75 2.81 0.30
C PHE A 82 -13.25 2.20 -1.01
N ARG A 83 -12.24 1.33 -0.91
CA ARG A 83 -11.86 0.43 -2.01
C ARG A 83 -12.20 -1.01 -1.66
N VAL A 84 -12.82 -1.71 -2.61
CA VAL A 84 -13.16 -3.14 -2.48
C VAL A 84 -11.93 -3.95 -2.90
N PRO A 85 -11.36 -4.80 -2.02
CA PRO A 85 -10.24 -5.65 -2.40
C PRO A 85 -10.64 -6.71 -3.42
N VAL A 86 -9.71 -7.03 -4.32
CA VAL A 86 -9.84 -8.10 -5.28
C VAL A 86 -9.01 -9.30 -4.82
N CYS A 87 -9.56 -10.51 -4.92
CA CYS A 87 -8.82 -11.73 -4.61
C CYS A 87 -7.98 -12.16 -5.81
N ARG A 88 -6.71 -12.49 -5.56
CA ARG A 88 -5.76 -13.07 -6.51
C ARG A 88 -5.82 -14.59 -6.45
N ASP A 89 -5.25 -15.23 -7.47
CA ASP A 89 -5.16 -16.70 -7.57
C ASP A 89 -4.27 -17.32 -6.48
N ASP A 90 -3.30 -16.57 -5.93
CA ASP A 90 -2.45 -16.99 -4.81
C ASP A 90 -3.12 -16.81 -3.42
N GLY A 91 -4.41 -16.46 -3.43
CA GLY A 91 -5.25 -16.23 -2.27
C GLY A 91 -4.95 -14.92 -1.53
N TRP A 92 -4.08 -14.05 -2.05
CA TRP A 92 -3.88 -12.70 -1.50
C TRP A 92 -4.97 -11.75 -2.01
N LEU A 93 -5.28 -10.75 -1.20
CA LEU A 93 -6.12 -9.62 -1.58
C LEU A 93 -5.23 -8.49 -2.08
N GLU A 94 -5.68 -7.80 -3.12
CA GLU A 94 -5.07 -6.57 -3.60
C GLU A 94 -6.07 -5.42 -3.59
N VAL A 95 -5.59 -4.26 -3.16
CA VAL A 95 -6.30 -3.00 -3.20
C VAL A 95 -5.39 -2.04 -3.97
N GLU A 96 -5.82 -1.57 -5.15
CA GLU A 96 -5.11 -0.48 -5.81
C GLU A 96 -5.17 0.75 -4.91
N ILE A 97 -4.08 1.46 -4.67
CA ILE A 97 -4.01 2.57 -3.71
C ILE A 97 -3.60 3.90 -4.34
N GLY A 98 -3.11 3.90 -5.58
CA GLY A 98 -2.77 5.10 -6.32
C GLY A 98 -2.06 4.81 -7.64
N THR A 99 -1.91 5.84 -8.46
CA THR A 99 -1.23 5.76 -9.76
C THR A 99 -0.26 6.92 -9.93
N PHE A 100 0.81 6.72 -10.69
CA PHE A 100 1.78 7.76 -11.06
C PHE A 100 2.35 7.48 -12.45
N PHE A 101 2.91 8.50 -13.09
CA PHE A 101 3.61 8.36 -14.37
C PHE A 101 5.11 8.50 -14.14
N ASN A 102 5.89 7.52 -14.59
CA ASN A 102 7.35 7.61 -14.59
C ASN A 102 7.81 8.20 -15.93
N ALA A 103 8.07 9.51 -15.98
CA ALA A 103 8.50 10.18 -17.20
C ALA A 103 9.95 9.89 -17.61
N GLY A 104 10.75 9.23 -16.77
CA GLY A 104 12.18 9.03 -16.99
C GLY A 104 13.03 10.27 -16.66
N GLY A 105 14.34 10.15 -16.83
CA GLY A 105 15.28 11.28 -16.74
C GLY A 105 15.63 11.81 -15.33
N ASN A 106 14.97 11.33 -14.27
CA ASN A 106 15.32 11.63 -12.88
C ASN A 106 15.57 10.32 -12.09
N HIS A 107 16.81 10.15 -11.61
CA HIS A 107 17.25 9.04 -10.73
C HIS A 107 16.67 9.21 -9.32
N ASN A 108 15.34 9.12 -9.18
CA ASN A 108 14.61 9.45 -7.96
C ASN A 108 13.88 8.22 -7.42
N ASN A 109 13.75 8.11 -6.10
CA ASN A 109 12.88 7.09 -5.53
C ASN A 109 11.42 7.55 -5.61
N VAL A 110 10.53 6.60 -5.87
CA VAL A 110 9.09 6.75 -5.72
C VAL A 110 8.70 6.01 -4.45
N GLU A 111 8.15 6.75 -3.49
CA GLU A 111 7.60 6.15 -2.28
C GLU A 111 6.08 6.33 -2.26
N SER A 112 5.35 5.22 -2.13
CA SER A 112 3.92 5.18 -1.86
C SER A 112 3.70 4.89 -0.38
N CYS A 113 2.88 5.70 0.27
CA CYS A 113 2.52 5.52 1.67
C CYS A 113 1.01 5.32 1.81
N VAL A 114 0.56 4.20 2.38
CA VAL A 114 -0.78 4.08 2.96
C VAL A 114 -0.77 4.82 4.29
N SER A 115 -1.34 6.02 4.30
CA SER A 115 -1.29 6.94 5.45
C SER A 115 -2.45 6.81 6.44
N SER A 116 -3.48 6.05 6.08
CA SER A 116 -4.59 5.70 6.96
C SER A 116 -5.07 4.35 6.48
N LEU A 117 -5.11 3.39 7.39
CA LEU A 117 -5.74 2.09 7.21
C LEU A 117 -6.59 1.87 8.45
N SER A 118 -7.90 1.88 8.27
CA SER A 118 -8.85 1.60 9.35
C SER A 118 -9.34 0.16 9.23
N LEU A 119 -9.24 -0.59 10.32
CA LEU A 119 -9.71 -1.97 10.45
C LEU A 119 -10.73 -2.00 11.59
N ARG A 120 -11.80 -2.82 11.48
CA ARG A 120 -12.76 -2.94 12.58
C ARG A 120 -12.09 -3.54 13.81
N LEU A 121 -12.59 -3.20 15.01
CA LEU A 121 -12.08 -3.71 16.28
C LEU A 121 -11.98 -5.25 16.26
N GLY A 122 -10.84 -5.77 16.69
CA GLY A 122 -10.60 -7.21 16.74
C GLY A 122 -10.27 -7.83 15.38
N GLN A 123 -10.22 -7.08 14.28
CA GLN A 123 -9.72 -7.62 13.02
C GLN A 123 -8.20 -7.62 12.98
N SER A 124 -7.64 -8.55 12.21
CA SER A 124 -6.20 -8.58 11.90
C SER A 124 -5.95 -8.78 10.41
N LEU A 125 -4.91 -8.13 9.91
CA LEU A 125 -4.51 -8.13 8.52
C LEU A 125 -3.06 -8.60 8.41
N ILE A 126 -2.81 -9.55 7.51
CA ILE A 126 -1.44 -9.95 7.15
C ILE A 126 -1.06 -9.11 5.93
N VAL A 127 -0.06 -8.26 6.05
CA VAL A 127 0.41 -7.38 4.97
C VAL A 127 1.69 -7.94 4.38
N ARG A 128 1.72 -8.15 3.07
CA ARG A 128 2.93 -8.48 2.30
C ARG A 128 3.71 -7.22 1.93
N GLY A 129 3.01 -6.12 1.67
CA GLY A 129 3.61 -4.84 1.33
C GLY A 129 2.84 -4.11 0.24
N ILE A 130 3.54 -3.21 -0.44
CA ILE A 130 3.03 -2.46 -1.59
C ILE A 130 3.78 -2.94 -2.84
N GLU A 131 3.03 -3.29 -3.88
CA GLU A 131 3.57 -3.68 -5.17
C GLU A 131 3.32 -2.57 -6.20
N PHE A 132 4.30 -2.34 -7.07
CA PHE A 132 4.22 -1.35 -8.16
C PHE A 132 4.18 -2.10 -9.48
N ARG A 133 3.18 -1.83 -10.33
CA ARG A 133 2.99 -2.53 -11.61
C ARG A 133 2.68 -1.54 -12.73
N PRO A 134 3.19 -1.74 -13.95
CA PRO A 134 2.74 -0.98 -15.11
C PRO A 134 1.21 -1.12 -15.30
N SER A 135 0.56 -0.05 -15.75
CA SER A 135 -0.90 0.03 -15.98
C SER A 135 -1.24 0.69 -17.29
#